data_AF-A0AAD6FSZ5-F1
#
_entry.id   AF-A0AAD6FSZ5-F1
#
_cell.length_a   1.000
_cell.length_b   1.000
_cell.length_c   1.000
_cell.angle_alpha   90.00
_cell.angle_beta   90.00
_cell.angle_gamma   90.00
#
_symmetry.space_group_name_H-M   'P 1'
#
loop_
_entity.id
_entity.type
_entity.pdbx_description
1 polymer ?
#
loop_
_entity_poly.entity_id
_entity_poly.type
_entity_poly.pdbx_seq_one_letter_code
_entity_poly.pdbx_strand_id
1 'polypeptide(L)'
;MCPKHDKPLELFCKTDQTCVCMLCTVLEHKIHELVPLKEEYEGKKAALGKTQAETQQMIQKKRLKIEEIKQSVDLSKEEADREVAEGVQVFTALKESAERGQANLINTIKEKQKTIENQAEDFIKELEQEISELEKRSSEVEQHIRISSCLMMENKFYFEVQVKGKTEWDLGVARESINRKEEIPLSPEEGYWSIWLRDGNEYRASDDPPVLLSLKSQPQKVGVFVDYEEGLVSFYDVDAAALIYSFTGCSFNGKLYPYFSPHDNDGGKNSATLIISPVRVN
;
A
#
# COMPACT_ATOMS: atom_id res chain seq x y z
N MET A 1 -73.75 -87.08 -51.53
CA MET A 1 -75.05 -87.76 -51.77
C MET A 1 -76.14 -87.02 -51.03
N CYS A 2 -77.36 -86.97 -51.58
CA CYS A 2 -78.50 -86.34 -50.93
C CYS A 2 -78.88 -87.13 -49.67
N PRO A 3 -78.89 -86.51 -48.48
CA PRO A 3 -79.16 -87.23 -47.23
C PRO A 3 -80.60 -87.77 -47.12
N LYS A 4 -81.55 -87.23 -47.91
CA LYS A 4 -82.97 -87.66 -47.89
C LYS A 4 -83.31 -88.73 -48.93
N HIS A 5 -82.68 -88.69 -50.09
CA HIS A 5 -83.07 -89.51 -51.25
C HIS A 5 -81.98 -90.46 -51.73
N ASP A 6 -80.78 -90.39 -51.14
CA ASP A 6 -79.60 -91.15 -51.54
C ASP A 6 -79.31 -91.08 -53.05
N LYS A 7 -79.54 -89.91 -53.64
CA LYS A 7 -79.23 -89.59 -55.04
C LYS A 7 -78.08 -88.58 -55.13
N PRO A 8 -77.35 -88.53 -56.26
CA PRO A 8 -76.35 -87.49 -56.50
C PRO A 8 -76.94 -86.07 -56.39
N LEU A 9 -76.13 -85.14 -55.89
CA LEU A 9 -76.48 -83.72 -55.83
C LEU A 9 -75.98 -83.05 -57.12
N GLU A 10 -76.90 -82.75 -58.03
CA GLU A 10 -76.58 -82.28 -59.39
C GLU A 10 -77.04 -80.84 -59.62
N LEU A 11 -77.89 -80.31 -58.73
CA LEU A 11 -78.45 -78.96 -58.80
C LEU A 11 -78.10 -78.16 -57.56
N PHE A 12 -78.09 -76.83 -57.68
CA PHE A 12 -77.95 -75.89 -56.58
C PHE A 12 -79.21 -75.03 -56.47
N CYS A 13 -79.78 -74.98 -55.27
CA CYS A 13 -80.88 -74.10 -54.95
C CYS A 13 -80.34 -72.73 -54.51
N LYS A 14 -80.52 -71.70 -55.34
CA LYS A 14 -80.03 -70.35 -55.02
C LYS A 14 -80.79 -69.70 -53.87
N THR A 15 -82.08 -70.01 -53.73
CA THR A 15 -82.93 -69.49 -52.64
C THR A 15 -82.43 -69.95 -51.27
N ASP A 16 -82.15 -71.25 -51.12
CA ASP A 16 -81.73 -71.84 -49.84
C ASP A 16 -80.21 -72.02 -49.71
N GLN A 17 -79.44 -71.63 -50.73
CA GLN A 17 -77.99 -71.78 -50.84
C GLN A 17 -77.48 -73.21 -50.55
N THR A 18 -78.16 -74.23 -51.07
CA THR A 18 -77.83 -75.64 -50.80
C THR A 18 -77.83 -76.51 -52.06
N CYS A 19 -77.00 -77.55 -52.06
CA CYS A 19 -76.95 -78.53 -53.15
C CYS A 19 -78.10 -79.52 -52.99
N VAL A 20 -78.85 -79.78 -54.06
CA VAL A 20 -80.05 -80.63 -54.07
C VAL A 20 -79.99 -81.69 -55.18
N CYS A 21 -80.70 -82.80 -55.01
CA CYS A 21 -80.86 -83.83 -56.05
C CYS A 21 -82.14 -83.57 -56.87
N MET A 22 -82.30 -84.26 -58.00
CA MET A 22 -83.49 -84.13 -58.87
C MET A 22 -84.83 -84.41 -58.17
N LEU A 23 -84.86 -85.24 -57.12
CA LEU A 23 -86.10 -85.52 -56.37
C LEU A 23 -86.48 -84.37 -55.42
N CYS A 24 -85.50 -83.62 -54.90
CA CYS A 24 -85.74 -82.47 -54.04
C CYS A 24 -86.45 -81.34 -54.78
N THR A 25 -86.24 -81.21 -56.09
CA THR A 25 -86.84 -80.16 -56.92
C THR A 25 -88.35 -80.34 -57.08
N VAL A 26 -88.81 -81.58 -57.12
CA VAL A 26 -90.23 -81.93 -57.26
C VAL A 26 -90.95 -82.13 -55.93
N LEU A 27 -90.29 -81.94 -54.81
CA LEU A 27 -90.90 -82.09 -53.48
C LEU A 27 -90.82 -80.79 -52.69
N GLU A 28 -89.60 -80.31 -52.44
CA GLU A 28 -89.32 -79.26 -51.46
C GLU A 28 -88.91 -77.93 -52.11
N HIS A 29 -88.24 -77.95 -53.27
CA HIS A 29 -87.69 -76.76 -53.92
C HIS A 29 -88.42 -76.39 -55.23
N LYS A 30 -89.72 -76.73 -55.35
CA LYS A 30 -90.51 -76.62 -56.60
C LYS A 30 -90.57 -75.22 -57.20
N ILE A 31 -90.56 -74.21 -56.35
CA ILE A 31 -90.70 -72.79 -56.73
C ILE A 31 -89.39 -72.01 -56.51
N HIS A 32 -88.31 -72.69 -56.11
CA HIS A 32 -87.03 -72.04 -55.87
C HIS A 32 -86.23 -71.99 -57.16
N GLU A 33 -85.33 -71.01 -57.27
CA GLU A 33 -84.44 -70.90 -58.42
C GLU A 33 -83.36 -71.99 -58.32
N LEU A 34 -83.39 -72.92 -59.27
CA LEU A 34 -82.49 -74.06 -59.36
C LEU A 34 -81.59 -73.91 -60.58
N VAL A 35 -80.30 -74.10 -60.39
CA VAL A 35 -79.30 -74.11 -61.47
C VAL A 35 -78.46 -75.39 -61.41
N PRO A 36 -77.87 -75.85 -62.53
CA PRO A 36 -76.89 -76.93 -62.50
C PRO A 36 -75.75 -76.62 -61.52
N LEU A 37 -75.43 -77.57 -60.64
CA LEU A 37 -74.42 -77.38 -59.59
C LEU A 37 -73.04 -77.04 -60.17
N LYS A 38 -72.71 -77.61 -61.34
CA LYS A 38 -71.46 -77.34 -62.06
C LYS A 38 -71.37 -75.86 -62.48
N GLU A 39 -72.46 -75.29 -62.97
CA GLU A 39 -72.52 -73.90 -63.44
C GLU A 39 -72.41 -72.92 -62.26
N GLU A 40 -73.10 -73.19 -61.15
CA GLU A 40 -72.97 -72.41 -59.91
C GLU A 40 -71.54 -72.50 -59.33
N TYR A 41 -70.95 -73.70 -59.29
CA TYR A 41 -69.59 -73.91 -58.79
C TYR A 41 -68.56 -73.15 -59.64
N GLU A 42 -68.64 -73.24 -60.96
CA GLU A 42 -67.76 -72.52 -61.89
C GLU A 42 -67.93 -71.01 -61.77
N GLY A 43 -69.18 -70.53 -61.65
CA GLY A 43 -69.50 -69.11 -61.42
C GLY A 43 -68.92 -68.58 -60.10
N LYS A 44 -69.13 -69.27 -58.99
CA LYS A 44 -68.57 -68.90 -57.68
C LYS A 44 -67.04 -68.98 -57.67
N LYS A 45 -66.45 -70.01 -58.28
CA LYS A 45 -64.99 -70.16 -58.39
C LYS A 45 -64.38 -69.01 -59.19
N ALA A 46 -65.00 -68.60 -60.30
CA ALA A 46 -64.56 -67.47 -61.10
C ALA A 46 -64.70 -66.14 -60.33
N ALA A 47 -65.82 -65.92 -59.64
CA ALA A 47 -66.05 -64.73 -58.82
C ALA A 47 -65.02 -64.62 -57.69
N LEU A 48 -64.79 -65.71 -56.94
CA LEU A 48 -63.78 -65.76 -55.88
C LEU A 48 -62.36 -65.56 -56.42
N GLY A 49 -62.03 -66.16 -57.57
CA GLY A 49 -60.74 -65.95 -58.24
C GLY A 49 -60.51 -64.50 -58.64
N LYS A 50 -61.55 -63.81 -59.15
CA LYS A 50 -61.51 -62.38 -59.46
C LYS A 50 -61.30 -61.53 -58.20
N THR A 51 -62.09 -61.75 -57.14
CA THR A 51 -61.94 -61.04 -55.86
C THR A 51 -60.58 -61.29 -55.23
N GLN A 52 -60.04 -62.52 -55.33
CA GLN A 52 -58.70 -62.86 -54.85
C GLN A 52 -57.62 -62.08 -55.60
N ALA A 53 -57.71 -61.98 -56.93
CA ALA A 53 -56.76 -61.23 -57.75
C ALA A 53 -56.81 -59.73 -57.44
N GLU A 54 -58.01 -59.14 -57.33
CA GLU A 54 -58.21 -57.73 -56.95
C GLU A 54 -57.63 -57.45 -55.56
N THR A 55 -57.86 -58.35 -54.59
CA THR A 55 -57.31 -58.25 -53.23
C THR A 55 -55.78 -58.32 -53.25
N GLN A 56 -55.19 -59.24 -54.02
CA GLN A 56 -53.73 -59.33 -54.13
C GLN A 56 -53.13 -58.07 -54.76
N GLN A 57 -53.74 -57.52 -55.81
CA GLN A 57 -53.30 -56.25 -56.40
C GLN A 57 -53.33 -55.11 -55.39
N MET A 58 -54.41 -54.99 -54.60
CA MET A 58 -54.51 -53.98 -53.54
C MET A 58 -53.42 -54.16 -52.47
N ILE A 59 -53.13 -55.40 -52.07
CA ILE A 59 -52.04 -55.70 -51.12
C ILE A 59 -50.70 -55.24 -51.69
N GLN A 60 -50.38 -55.55 -52.95
CA GLN A 60 -49.12 -55.12 -53.57
C GLN A 60 -49.04 -53.59 -53.67
N LYS A 61 -50.12 -52.92 -54.06
CA LYS A 61 -50.18 -51.46 -54.09
C LYS A 61 -49.97 -50.85 -52.70
N LYS A 62 -50.57 -51.41 -51.64
CA LYS A 62 -50.36 -50.97 -50.26
C LYS A 62 -48.93 -51.20 -49.79
N ARG A 63 -48.29 -52.33 -50.17
CA ARG A 63 -46.88 -52.62 -49.85
C ARG A 63 -45.93 -51.60 -50.47
N LEU A 64 -46.11 -51.31 -51.76
CA LEU A 64 -45.34 -50.26 -52.44
C LEU A 64 -45.51 -48.91 -51.74
N LYS A 65 -46.75 -48.57 -51.37
CA LYS A 65 -47.00 -47.29 -50.69
C LYS A 65 -46.38 -47.21 -49.30
N ILE A 66 -46.34 -48.32 -48.56
CA ILE A 66 -45.63 -48.39 -47.27
C ILE A 66 -44.14 -48.14 -47.48
N GLU A 67 -43.54 -48.71 -48.52
CA GLU A 67 -42.11 -48.53 -48.79
C GLU A 67 -41.77 -47.09 -49.19
N GLU A 68 -42.60 -46.46 -50.03
CA GLU A 68 -42.47 -45.03 -50.35
C GLU A 68 -42.55 -44.13 -49.11
N ILE A 69 -43.50 -44.41 -48.20
CA ILE A 69 -43.66 -43.64 -46.97
C ILE A 69 -42.45 -43.83 -46.06
N LYS A 70 -41.93 -45.05 -45.92
CA LYS A 70 -40.72 -45.31 -45.13
C LYS A 70 -39.53 -44.51 -45.66
N GLN A 71 -39.26 -44.58 -46.95
CA GLN A 71 -38.18 -43.82 -47.58
C GLN A 71 -38.35 -42.31 -47.36
N SER A 72 -39.57 -41.79 -47.48
CA SER A 72 -39.85 -40.38 -47.20
C SER A 72 -39.61 -40.01 -45.73
N VAL A 73 -39.93 -40.90 -44.79
CA VAL A 73 -39.69 -40.69 -43.36
C VAL A 73 -38.19 -40.70 -43.05
N ASP A 74 -37.44 -41.62 -43.65
CA ASP A 74 -35.99 -41.71 -43.47
C ASP A 74 -35.30 -40.45 -44.01
N LEU A 75 -35.65 -40.01 -45.22
CA LEU A 75 -35.15 -38.75 -45.79
C LEU A 75 -35.51 -37.53 -44.92
N SER A 76 -36.74 -37.47 -44.41
CA SER A 76 -37.15 -36.38 -43.51
C SER A 76 -36.37 -36.39 -42.20
N LYS A 77 -35.96 -37.56 -41.71
CA LYS A 77 -35.17 -37.70 -40.50
C LYS A 77 -33.73 -37.25 -40.74
N GLU A 78 -33.12 -37.67 -41.85
CA GLU A 78 -31.78 -37.21 -42.25
C GLU A 78 -31.73 -35.69 -42.45
N GLU A 79 -32.78 -35.11 -43.05
CA GLU A 79 -32.92 -33.66 -43.19
C GLU A 79 -32.97 -32.97 -41.83
N ALA A 80 -33.83 -33.43 -40.92
CA ALA A 80 -33.95 -32.85 -39.59
C ALA A 80 -32.63 -32.96 -38.79
N ASP A 81 -31.94 -34.09 -38.87
CA ASP A 81 -30.63 -34.28 -38.23
C ASP A 81 -29.59 -33.31 -38.81
N ARG A 82 -29.63 -33.06 -40.13
CA ARG A 82 -28.75 -32.09 -40.79
C ARG A 82 -29.04 -30.65 -40.36
N GLU A 83 -30.30 -30.23 -40.36
CA GLU A 83 -30.70 -28.89 -39.91
C GLU A 83 -30.29 -28.64 -38.44
N VAL A 84 -30.45 -29.67 -37.58
CA VAL A 84 -29.98 -29.61 -36.18
C VAL A 84 -28.47 -29.44 -36.12
N ALA A 85 -27.70 -30.21 -36.90
CA ALA A 85 -26.25 -30.13 -36.91
C ALA A 85 -25.74 -28.75 -37.36
N GLU A 86 -26.31 -28.22 -38.44
CA GLU A 86 -25.99 -26.88 -38.96
C GLU A 86 -26.33 -25.80 -37.92
N GLY A 87 -27.51 -25.89 -37.29
CA GLY A 87 -27.90 -24.97 -36.21
C GLY A 87 -26.93 -25.00 -35.03
N VAL A 88 -26.59 -26.19 -34.53
CA VAL A 88 -25.64 -26.37 -33.42
C VAL A 88 -24.26 -25.80 -33.76
N GLN A 89 -23.79 -25.98 -35.00
CA GLN A 89 -22.51 -25.45 -35.46
C GLN A 89 -22.47 -23.92 -35.36
N VAL A 90 -23.52 -23.23 -35.79
CA VAL A 90 -23.61 -21.77 -35.74
C VAL A 90 -23.56 -21.27 -34.29
N PHE A 91 -24.36 -21.87 -33.40
CA PHE A 91 -24.36 -21.47 -31.99
C PHE A 91 -23.04 -21.78 -31.29
N THR A 92 -22.38 -22.88 -31.67
CA THR A 92 -21.04 -23.23 -31.17
C THR A 92 -20.03 -22.16 -31.58
N ALA A 93 -19.99 -21.79 -32.86
CA ALA A 93 -19.10 -20.74 -33.36
C ALA A 93 -19.36 -19.38 -32.68
N LEU A 94 -20.63 -19.03 -32.45
CA LEU A 94 -21.01 -17.82 -31.73
C LEU A 94 -20.52 -17.84 -30.27
N LYS A 95 -20.73 -18.97 -29.57
CA LYS A 95 -20.26 -19.16 -28.20
C LYS A 95 -18.74 -18.99 -28.10
N GLU A 96 -17.98 -19.68 -28.96
CA GLU A 96 -16.52 -19.57 -28.96
C GLU A 96 -16.06 -18.15 -29.31
N SER A 97 -16.74 -17.46 -30.21
CA SER A 97 -16.45 -16.06 -30.53
C SER A 97 -16.64 -15.14 -29.33
N ALA A 98 -17.73 -15.33 -28.58
CA ALA A 98 -18.01 -14.58 -27.36
C ALA A 98 -16.96 -14.87 -26.27
N GLU A 99 -16.61 -16.14 -26.05
CA GLU A 99 -15.57 -16.55 -25.10
C GLU A 99 -14.20 -15.96 -25.44
N ARG A 100 -13.82 -15.98 -26.73
CA ARG A 100 -12.58 -15.33 -27.21
C ARG A 100 -12.62 -13.81 -26.97
N GLY A 101 -13.74 -13.16 -27.29
CA GLY A 101 -13.93 -11.73 -27.06
C GLY A 101 -13.80 -11.36 -25.57
N GLN A 102 -14.41 -12.15 -24.70
CA GLN A 102 -14.32 -11.99 -23.25
C GLN A 102 -12.88 -12.16 -22.75
N ALA A 103 -12.17 -13.21 -23.19
CA ALA A 103 -10.78 -13.44 -22.80
C ALA A 103 -9.86 -12.27 -23.24
N ASN A 104 -10.04 -11.78 -24.47
CA ASN A 104 -9.27 -10.65 -24.99
C ASN A 104 -9.51 -9.36 -24.18
N LEU A 105 -10.77 -9.09 -23.82
CA LEU A 105 -11.12 -7.93 -22.99
C LEU A 105 -10.45 -8.02 -21.61
N ILE A 106 -10.56 -9.18 -20.94
CA ILE A 106 -9.94 -9.40 -19.62
C ILE A 106 -8.43 -9.19 -19.68
N ASN A 107 -7.76 -9.76 -20.69
CA ASN A 107 -6.32 -9.61 -20.85
C ASN A 107 -5.93 -8.14 -21.11
N THR A 108 -6.68 -7.44 -21.94
CA THR A 108 -6.43 -6.01 -22.23
C THR A 108 -6.53 -5.17 -20.96
N ILE A 109 -7.54 -5.42 -20.12
CA ILE A 109 -7.72 -4.71 -18.84
C ILE A 109 -6.54 -5.03 -17.89
N LYS A 110 -6.15 -6.30 -17.77
CA LYS A 110 -5.02 -6.73 -16.94
C LYS A 110 -3.71 -6.08 -17.35
N GLU A 111 -3.39 -6.04 -18.65
CA GLU A 111 -2.16 -5.42 -19.14
C GLU A 111 -2.14 -3.90 -18.92
N LYS A 112 -3.29 -3.22 -19.10
CA LYS A 112 -3.41 -1.79 -18.78
C LYS A 112 -3.24 -1.53 -17.29
N GLN A 113 -3.84 -2.35 -16.43
CA GLN A 113 -3.69 -2.24 -14.98
C GLN A 113 -2.22 -2.44 -14.57
N LYS A 114 -1.57 -3.48 -15.07
CA LYS A 114 -0.15 -3.77 -14.80
C LYS A 114 0.77 -2.62 -15.20
N THR A 115 0.49 -1.97 -16.33
CA THR A 115 1.28 -0.80 -16.78
C THR A 115 1.17 0.36 -15.79
N ILE A 116 -0.04 0.63 -15.28
CA ILE A 116 -0.27 1.69 -14.28
C ILE A 116 0.39 1.33 -12.95
N GLU A 117 0.28 0.07 -12.52
CA GLU A 117 0.92 -0.43 -11.29
C GLU A 117 2.45 -0.28 -11.35
N ASN A 118 3.08 -0.68 -12.47
CA ASN A 118 4.52 -0.50 -12.66
C ASN A 118 4.92 0.98 -12.63
N GLN A 119 4.15 1.87 -13.28
CA GLN A 119 4.40 3.31 -13.24
C GLN A 119 4.31 3.87 -11.82
N ALA A 120 3.32 3.43 -11.04
CA ALA A 120 3.17 3.84 -9.64
C ALA A 120 4.33 3.33 -8.77
N GLU A 121 4.78 2.09 -9.00
CA GLU A 121 5.92 1.51 -8.29
C GLU A 121 7.23 2.28 -8.56
N ASP A 122 7.45 2.72 -9.81
CA ASP A 122 8.60 3.53 -10.18
C ASP A 122 8.57 4.91 -9.48
N PHE A 123 7.41 5.58 -9.45
CA PHE A 123 7.26 6.85 -8.72
C PHE A 123 7.45 6.69 -7.20
N ILE A 124 6.95 5.61 -6.61
CA ILE A 124 7.14 5.33 -5.17
C ILE A 124 8.63 5.19 -4.86
N LYS A 125 9.38 4.44 -5.68
CA LYS A 125 10.83 4.26 -5.49
C LYS A 125 11.59 5.59 -5.55
N GLU A 126 11.22 6.47 -6.48
CA GLU A 126 11.83 7.81 -6.59
C GLU A 126 11.58 8.63 -5.32
N LEU A 127 10.33 8.65 -4.83
CA LEU A 127 9.98 9.36 -3.60
C LEU A 127 10.65 8.77 -2.35
N GLU A 128 10.76 7.45 -2.24
CA GLU A 128 11.47 6.78 -1.14
C GLU A 128 12.95 7.15 -1.13
N GLN A 129 13.58 7.29 -2.30
CA GLN A 129 14.97 7.73 -2.41
C GLN A 129 15.12 9.20 -1.99
N GLU A 130 14.24 10.10 -2.44
CA GLU A 130 14.24 11.50 -2.02
C GLU A 130 14.08 11.64 -0.50
N ILE A 131 13.18 10.87 0.11
CA ILE A 131 12.99 10.85 1.57
C ILE A 131 14.30 10.44 2.27
N SER A 132 14.96 9.38 1.81
CA SER A 132 16.23 8.94 2.40
C SER A 132 17.33 10.01 2.32
N GLU A 133 17.43 10.73 1.20
CA GLU A 133 18.38 11.84 1.04
C GLU A 133 18.05 13.02 1.96
N LEU A 134 16.76 13.35 2.11
CA LEU A 134 16.30 14.40 3.02
C LEU A 134 16.54 14.04 4.49
N GLU A 135 16.25 12.81 4.90
CA GLU A 135 16.52 12.31 6.26
C GLU A 135 18.01 12.41 6.60
N LYS A 136 18.88 12.01 5.66
CA LYS A 136 20.33 12.14 5.82
C LYS A 136 20.73 13.60 6.03
N ARG A 137 20.28 14.52 5.18
CA ARG A 137 20.57 15.95 5.30
C ARG A 137 20.04 16.53 6.62
N SER A 138 18.88 16.09 7.08
CA SER A 138 18.33 16.50 8.38
C SER A 138 19.26 16.09 9.53
N SER A 139 19.77 14.86 9.52
CA SER A 139 20.70 14.38 10.55
C SER A 139 22.02 15.16 10.57
N GLU A 140 22.55 15.53 9.40
CA GLU A 140 23.75 16.35 9.27
C GLU A 140 23.53 17.76 9.87
N VAL A 141 22.36 18.36 9.63
CA VAL A 141 21.99 19.67 10.20
C VAL A 141 21.87 19.61 11.72
N GLU A 142 21.21 18.58 12.27
CA GLU A 142 21.10 18.39 13.72
C GLU A 142 22.47 18.25 14.40
N GLN A 143 23.40 17.54 13.77
CA GLN A 143 24.76 17.41 14.26
C GLN A 143 25.49 18.76 14.28
N HIS A 144 25.33 19.57 13.23
CA HIS A 144 25.91 20.93 13.18
C HIS A 144 25.36 21.84 14.29
N ILE A 145 24.05 21.80 14.54
CA ILE A 145 23.41 22.55 15.63
C ILE A 145 24.04 22.15 16.97
N ARG A 146 24.22 20.85 17.21
CA ARG A 146 24.82 20.34 18.43
C ARG A 146 26.27 20.80 18.62
N ILE A 147 27.08 20.77 17.56
CA ILE A 147 28.47 21.26 17.60
C ILE A 147 28.51 22.75 17.88
N SER A 148 27.65 23.54 17.22
CA SER A 148 27.54 24.98 17.44
C SER A 148 27.20 25.31 18.90
N SER A 149 26.25 24.57 19.49
CA SER A 149 25.89 24.72 20.91
C SER A 149 27.06 24.42 21.86
N CYS A 150 27.90 23.44 21.56
CA CYS A 150 29.10 23.17 22.38
C CYS A 150 30.14 24.30 22.29
N LEU A 151 30.33 24.90 21.10
CA LEU A 151 31.22 26.04 20.93
C LEU A 151 30.73 27.28 21.70
N MET A 152 29.42 27.46 21.84
CA MET A 152 28.86 28.53 22.67
C MET A 152 29.21 28.37 24.16
N MET A 153 29.42 27.14 24.66
CA MET A 153 29.86 26.92 26.04
C MET A 153 31.31 27.35 26.30
N GLU A 154 32.13 27.57 25.26
CA GLU A 154 33.53 28.07 25.39
C GLU A 154 33.61 29.56 25.77
N ASN A 155 32.48 30.26 25.86
CA ASN A 155 32.36 31.67 26.22
C ASN A 155 32.34 31.92 27.74
N LYS A 156 32.56 30.90 28.58
CA LYS A 156 32.71 31.05 30.03
C LYS A 156 34.08 30.59 30.46
N PHE A 157 34.79 31.42 31.24
CA PHE A 157 36.10 31.05 31.76
C PHE A 157 36.29 31.51 33.20
N TYR A 158 37.13 30.78 33.92
CA TYR A 158 37.42 31.00 35.32
C TYR A 158 38.92 30.85 35.60
N PHE A 159 39.49 31.73 36.40
CA PHE A 159 40.86 31.61 36.89
C PHE A 159 40.98 32.11 38.32
N GLU A 160 41.93 31.54 39.07
CA GLU A 160 42.21 31.88 40.47
C GLU A 160 43.56 32.57 40.59
N VAL A 161 43.63 33.61 41.42
CA VAL A 161 44.88 34.31 41.72
C VAL A 161 45.08 34.40 43.23
N GLN A 162 46.22 33.90 43.68
CA GLN A 162 46.67 34.09 45.05
C GLN A 162 47.19 35.52 45.22
N VAL A 163 46.63 36.23 46.20
CA VAL A 163 46.95 37.63 46.56
C VAL A 163 47.52 37.74 47.99
N LYS A 164 47.71 36.60 48.66
CA LYS A 164 48.21 36.48 50.03
C LYS A 164 49.45 37.31 50.29
N GLY A 165 49.38 38.15 51.33
CA GLY A 165 50.50 38.96 51.82
C GLY A 165 50.77 40.24 51.02
N LYS A 166 49.93 40.60 50.05
CA LYS A 166 50.02 41.86 49.33
C LYS A 166 49.19 42.96 50.01
N THR A 167 49.65 44.19 49.88
CA THR A 167 48.96 45.39 50.39
C THR A 167 48.40 46.26 49.27
N GLU A 168 48.83 46.04 48.02
CA GLU A 168 48.33 46.72 46.83
C GLU A 168 48.31 45.79 45.62
N TRP A 169 47.25 45.85 44.82
CA TRP A 169 47.12 45.14 43.53
C TRP A 169 45.84 45.55 42.78
N ASP A 170 45.82 45.34 41.46
CA ASP A 170 44.60 45.29 40.64
C ASP A 170 44.46 43.90 40.00
N LEU A 171 43.22 43.42 39.93
CA LEU A 171 42.91 42.11 39.37
C LEU A 171 41.59 42.15 38.60
N GLY A 172 41.57 41.57 37.40
CA GLY A 172 40.34 41.46 36.62
C GLY A 172 40.56 40.98 35.21
N VAL A 173 39.75 41.49 34.29
CA VAL A 173 39.89 41.28 32.85
C VAL A 173 39.88 42.62 32.12
N ALA A 174 40.57 42.66 30.99
CA ALA A 174 40.64 43.83 30.13
C ALA A 174 40.37 43.44 28.68
N ARG A 175 39.72 44.35 27.94
CA ARG A 175 39.48 44.19 26.50
C ARG A 175 40.79 44.21 25.74
N GLU A 176 40.89 43.43 24.66
CA GLU A 176 42.08 43.38 23.79
C GLU A 176 42.54 44.77 23.31
N SER A 177 41.54 45.61 23.03
CA SER A 177 41.66 46.94 22.42
C SER A 177 41.87 48.09 23.41
N ILE A 178 42.14 47.82 24.69
CA ILE A 178 42.47 48.89 25.65
C ILE A 178 43.62 49.77 25.15
N ASN A 179 43.59 51.06 25.49
CA ASN A 179 44.74 51.93 25.28
C ASN A 179 45.87 51.51 26.24
N ARG A 180 47.04 51.15 25.69
CA ARG A 180 48.22 50.71 26.46
C ARG A 180 49.32 51.77 26.55
N LYS A 181 49.08 52.98 26.02
CA LYS A 181 50.10 54.03 25.90
C LYS A 181 49.94 55.17 26.90
N GLU A 182 48.71 55.38 27.38
CA GLU A 182 48.35 56.50 28.24
C GLU A 182 47.86 55.99 29.59
N GLU A 183 47.99 56.84 30.62
CA GLU A 183 47.41 56.59 31.92
C GLU A 183 45.92 56.92 31.86
N ILE A 184 45.09 55.87 31.80
CA ILE A 184 43.64 55.96 31.71
C ILE A 184 42.97 55.41 32.97
N PRO A 185 41.81 55.93 33.39
CA PRO A 185 41.05 55.37 34.49
C PRO A 185 40.68 53.91 34.23
N LEU A 186 40.83 53.05 35.24
CA LEU A 186 40.32 51.69 35.19
C LEU A 186 38.79 51.75 35.35
N SER A 187 38.05 51.59 34.25
CA SER A 187 36.59 51.53 34.25
C SER A 187 36.07 50.60 33.14
N PRO A 188 34.79 50.17 33.20
CA PRO A 188 34.20 49.35 32.15
C PRO A 188 34.11 50.08 30.79
N GLU A 189 33.95 51.41 30.81
CA GLU A 189 33.90 52.25 29.59
C GLU A 189 35.24 52.20 28.83
N GLU A 190 36.35 52.26 29.58
CA GLU A 190 37.72 52.12 29.05
C GLU A 190 38.09 50.65 28.75
N GLY A 191 37.21 49.70 29.07
CA GLY A 191 37.38 48.28 28.77
C GLY A 191 38.05 47.46 29.85
N TYR A 192 38.01 47.90 31.12
CA TYR A 192 38.50 47.18 32.28
C TYR A 192 37.36 46.77 33.21
N TRP A 193 37.37 45.50 33.61
CA TRP A 193 36.50 44.97 34.67
C TRP A 193 37.39 44.41 35.76
N SER A 194 37.69 45.22 36.77
CA SER A 194 38.68 44.91 37.80
C SER A 194 38.22 45.31 39.20
N ILE A 195 38.78 44.64 40.19
CA ILE A 195 38.79 45.08 41.58
C ILE A 195 40.22 45.34 42.03
N TRP A 196 40.40 46.15 43.05
CA TRP A 196 41.71 46.53 43.53
C TRP A 196 41.78 46.65 45.04
N LEU A 197 43.01 46.50 45.55
CA LEU A 197 43.38 46.73 46.95
C LEU A 197 44.36 47.90 47.03
N ARG A 198 44.15 48.83 47.96
CA ARG A 198 45.12 49.86 48.37
C ARG A 198 45.24 49.92 49.89
N ASP A 199 46.38 50.42 50.37
CA ASP A 199 46.68 50.63 51.79
C ASP A 199 46.47 49.40 52.70
N GLY A 200 46.47 48.19 52.11
CA GLY A 200 46.30 46.91 52.79
C GLY A 200 44.87 46.54 53.23
N ASN A 201 43.92 47.47 53.19
CA ASN A 201 42.54 47.20 53.63
C ASN A 201 41.44 47.88 52.80
N GLU A 202 41.77 48.77 51.87
CA GLU A 202 40.78 49.44 51.03
C GLU A 202 40.56 48.63 49.74
N TYR A 203 39.37 48.05 49.62
CA TYR A 203 38.96 47.30 48.44
C TYR A 203 37.92 48.08 47.66
N ARG A 204 38.12 48.24 46.34
CA ARG A 204 37.09 48.80 45.46
C ARG A 204 36.95 48.03 44.16
N ALA A 205 35.77 48.12 43.57
CA ALA A 205 35.56 47.79 42.17
C ALA A 205 35.81 49.03 41.30
N SER A 206 36.53 48.82 40.20
CA SER A 206 36.79 49.77 39.12
C SER A 206 35.52 50.02 38.30
N ASP A 207 34.47 50.51 38.94
CA ASP A 207 33.26 51.00 38.28
C ASP A 207 33.35 52.53 38.09
N ASP A 208 32.41 53.14 37.36
CA ASP A 208 32.33 54.59 37.25
C ASP A 208 31.03 55.15 37.87
N PRO A 209 31.07 55.72 39.09
CA PRO A 209 32.25 55.93 39.94
C PRO A 209 32.69 54.66 40.70
N PRO A 210 33.94 54.60 41.23
CA PRO A 210 34.45 53.42 41.93
C PRO A 210 33.62 53.02 43.16
N VAL A 211 33.31 51.72 43.28
CA VAL A 211 32.44 51.18 44.34
C VAL A 211 33.27 50.59 45.47
N LEU A 212 33.05 51.06 46.70
CA LEU A 212 33.72 50.52 47.91
C LEU A 212 33.19 49.12 48.25
N LEU A 213 34.10 48.17 48.45
CA LEU A 213 33.78 46.76 48.75
C LEU A 213 33.95 46.47 50.24
N SER A 214 32.89 45.99 50.89
CA SER A 214 32.89 45.62 52.31
C SER A 214 33.12 44.12 52.47
N LEU A 215 34.38 43.71 52.65
CA LEU A 215 34.76 42.30 52.80
C LEU A 215 34.75 41.87 54.27
N LYS A 216 34.27 40.65 54.55
CA LYS A 216 34.26 40.08 55.91
C LYS A 216 35.65 39.71 56.43
N SER A 217 36.54 39.37 55.51
CA SER A 217 37.92 38.96 55.76
C SER A 217 38.79 39.34 54.57
N GLN A 218 40.10 39.42 54.79
CA GLN A 218 41.06 39.69 53.73
C GLN A 218 41.21 38.43 52.83
N PRO A 219 40.80 38.48 51.55
CA PRO A 219 40.91 37.32 50.66
C PRO A 219 42.38 36.96 50.47
N GLN A 220 42.73 35.69 50.61
CA GLN A 220 44.08 35.19 50.30
C GLN A 220 44.19 34.75 48.84
N LYS A 221 43.04 34.43 48.24
CA LYS A 221 42.90 34.03 46.86
C LYS A 221 41.58 34.55 46.29
N VAL A 222 41.65 35.11 45.08
CA VAL A 222 40.49 35.66 44.37
C VAL A 222 40.24 34.85 43.10
N GLY A 223 39.01 34.40 42.92
CA GLY A 223 38.53 33.76 41.70
C GLY A 223 37.85 34.78 40.80
N VAL A 224 38.19 34.78 39.51
CA VAL A 224 37.60 35.64 38.49
C VAL A 224 36.83 34.77 37.51
N PHE A 225 35.52 34.97 37.42
CA PHE A 225 34.62 34.28 36.51
C PHE A 225 34.10 35.25 35.45
N VAL A 226 34.12 34.83 34.19
CA VAL A 226 33.56 35.58 33.08
C VAL A 226 32.50 34.74 32.39
N ASP A 227 31.35 35.35 32.16
CA ASP A 227 30.30 34.84 31.29
C ASP A 227 30.09 35.85 30.16
N TYR A 228 30.61 35.53 28.98
CA TYR A 228 30.53 36.44 27.84
C TYR A 228 29.10 36.69 27.36
N GLU A 229 28.22 35.68 27.47
CA GLU A 229 26.85 35.77 26.95
C GLU A 229 25.96 36.60 27.86
N GLU A 230 26.08 36.41 29.17
CA GLU A 230 25.33 37.17 30.18
C GLU A 230 25.95 38.56 30.45
N GLY A 231 27.09 38.89 29.82
CA GLY A 231 27.78 40.15 30.06
C GLY A 231 28.23 40.27 31.52
N LEU A 232 28.83 39.22 32.08
CA LEU A 232 29.13 39.11 33.52
C LEU A 232 30.62 38.95 33.77
N VAL A 233 31.16 39.73 34.72
CA VAL A 233 32.48 39.49 35.33
C VAL A 233 32.30 39.47 36.84
N SER A 234 32.54 38.32 37.48
CA SER A 234 32.35 38.13 38.92
C SER A 234 33.65 37.76 39.63
N PHE A 235 33.79 38.28 40.84
CA PHE A 235 34.94 38.10 41.70
C PHE A 235 34.52 37.37 42.97
N TYR A 236 35.30 36.38 43.39
CA TYR A 236 35.01 35.55 44.55
C TYR A 236 36.20 35.47 45.49
N ASP A 237 35.95 35.52 46.80
CA ASP A 237 36.88 35.00 47.79
C ASP A 237 36.79 33.47 47.72
N VAL A 238 37.85 32.85 47.22
CA VAL A 238 37.86 31.40 46.95
C VAL A 238 37.84 30.61 48.25
N ASP A 239 38.52 31.10 49.29
CA ASP A 239 38.64 30.39 50.56
C ASP A 239 37.34 30.49 51.36
N ALA A 240 36.65 31.62 51.28
CA ALA A 240 35.34 31.82 51.90
C ALA A 240 34.16 31.33 51.04
N ALA A 241 34.41 30.94 49.78
CA ALA A 241 33.41 30.66 48.76
C ALA A 241 32.33 31.77 48.67
N ALA A 242 32.76 33.04 48.76
CA ALA A 242 31.88 34.19 48.87
C ALA A 242 32.06 35.14 47.69
N LEU A 243 30.95 35.65 47.14
CA LEU A 243 30.99 36.69 46.12
C LEU A 243 31.56 37.99 46.71
N ILE A 244 32.53 38.58 46.02
CA ILE A 244 33.12 39.89 46.31
C ILE A 244 32.35 40.97 45.56
N TYR A 245 32.25 40.84 44.24
CA TYR A 245 31.59 41.82 43.36
C TYR A 245 31.25 41.19 42.01
N SER A 246 30.24 41.72 41.32
CA SER A 246 29.88 41.33 39.95
C SER A 246 29.60 42.57 39.11
N PHE A 247 30.31 42.71 38.00
CA PHE A 247 29.92 43.59 36.91
C PHE A 247 28.89 42.88 36.05
N THR A 248 27.70 43.47 35.88
CA THR A 248 26.57 42.89 35.13
C THR A 248 26.20 43.78 33.95
N GLY A 249 25.62 43.21 32.89
CA GLY A 249 25.22 43.98 31.70
C GLY A 249 26.41 44.52 30.91
N CYS A 250 27.56 43.85 31.01
CA CYS A 250 28.80 44.25 30.35
C CYS A 250 28.70 44.02 28.84
N SER A 251 29.13 45.00 28.05
CA SER A 251 29.25 44.87 26.60
C SER A 251 30.72 44.72 26.22
N PHE A 252 31.18 43.47 26.06
CA PHE A 252 32.61 43.19 25.89
C PHE A 252 33.15 43.59 24.50
N ASN A 253 32.34 43.47 23.44
CA ASN A 253 32.65 43.89 22.06
C ASN A 253 34.09 43.59 21.59
N GLY A 254 34.61 42.41 21.95
CA GLY A 254 35.98 41.99 21.66
C GLY A 254 36.50 40.89 22.58
N LYS A 255 37.73 40.45 22.35
CA LYS A 255 38.41 39.48 23.23
C LYS A 255 38.77 40.13 24.56
N LEU A 256 38.72 39.34 25.63
CA LEU A 256 39.09 39.71 26.98
C LEU A 256 40.34 38.92 27.35
N TYR A 257 41.24 39.57 28.07
CA TYR A 257 42.43 38.95 28.62
C TYR A 257 42.47 39.19 30.13
N PRO A 258 43.00 38.23 30.91
CA PRO A 258 43.27 38.46 32.31
C PRO A 258 44.17 39.69 32.51
N TYR A 259 43.78 40.55 33.45
CA TYR A 259 44.48 41.77 33.81
C TYR A 259 45.02 41.65 35.23
N PHE A 260 46.30 41.96 35.38
CA PHE A 260 47.02 41.89 36.66
C PHE A 260 47.92 43.10 36.81
N SER A 261 47.85 43.75 37.96
CA SER A 261 48.79 44.78 38.38
C SER A 261 49.27 44.45 39.79
N PRO A 262 50.54 44.05 39.99
CA PRO A 262 51.06 43.75 41.33
C PRO A 262 51.37 44.99 42.17
N HIS A 263 51.28 46.19 41.59
CA HIS A 263 51.71 47.47 42.18
C HIS A 263 53.20 47.52 42.58
N ASP A 264 53.64 48.70 43.04
CA ASP A 264 55.00 48.92 43.52
C ASP A 264 55.28 48.15 44.81
N ASN A 265 56.56 47.97 45.13
CA ASN A 265 57.02 47.19 46.28
C ASN A 265 56.83 47.92 47.64
N ASP A 266 56.50 49.22 47.66
CA ASP A 266 56.39 50.09 48.85
C ASP A 266 57.44 49.80 49.94
N GLY A 267 58.73 49.94 49.61
CA GLY A 267 59.83 49.70 50.55
C GLY A 267 59.91 48.26 51.10
N GLY A 268 59.27 47.29 50.45
CA GLY A 268 59.21 45.87 50.82
C GLY A 268 57.87 45.42 51.40
N LYS A 269 56.94 46.35 51.70
CA LYS A 269 55.64 46.01 52.30
C LYS A 269 54.73 45.23 51.34
N ASN A 270 54.88 45.42 50.03
CA ASN A 270 54.09 44.75 49.00
C ASN A 270 54.90 43.72 48.19
N SER A 271 55.97 43.17 48.79
CA SER A 271 56.92 42.27 48.12
C SER A 271 56.35 40.90 47.73
N ALA A 272 55.18 40.52 48.22
CA ALA A 272 54.50 39.29 47.83
C ALA A 272 54.03 39.33 46.36
N THR A 273 54.04 38.17 45.69
CA THR A 273 53.72 38.03 44.27
C THR A 273 52.24 37.69 44.04
N LEU A 274 51.72 38.07 42.87
CA LEU A 274 50.46 37.53 42.34
C LEU A 274 50.75 36.19 41.67
N ILE A 275 50.05 35.13 42.09
CA ILE A 275 50.28 33.77 41.56
C ILE A 275 48.98 33.21 40.99
N ILE A 276 48.95 32.95 39.68
CA ILE A 276 47.84 32.24 39.05
C ILE A 276 47.85 30.79 39.55
N SER A 277 46.75 30.37 40.16
CA SER A 277 46.59 29.03 40.75
C SER A 277 45.93 28.08 39.76
N PRO A 278 46.38 26.82 39.64
CA PRO A 278 45.68 25.82 38.84
C PRO A 278 44.33 25.50 39.50
N VAL A 279 43.25 25.65 38.73
CA VAL A 279 41.90 25.27 39.16
C VAL A 279 41.76 23.76 38.98
N ARG A 280 41.47 23.03 40.05
CA ARG A 280 41.19 21.60 39.96
C ARG A 280 39.72 21.42 39.60
N VAL A 281 39.47 20.96 38.38
CA VAL A 281 38.14 20.48 37.98
C VAL A 281 37.99 19.09 38.59
N ASN A 282 37.15 18.97 39.63
CA ASN A 282 36.77 17.68 40.21
C ASN A 282 35.70 17.00 39.34
#